data_AF-A0A5J4KYQ8-F1
#
_entry.id   AF-A0A5J4KYQ8-F1
#
_cell.length_a   1.000
_cell.length_b   1.000
_cell.length_c   1.000
_cell.angle_alpha   90.00
_cell.angle_beta   90.00
_cell.angle_gamma   90.00
#
_symmetry.space_group_name_H-M   'P 1'
#
loop_
_entity.id
_entity.type
_entity.pdbx_description
1 polymer ?
#
loop_
_entity_poly.entity_id
_entity_poly.type
_entity_poly.pdbx_seq_one_letter_code
_entity_poly.pdbx_strand_id
1 'polypeptide(L)'
;MADQYYTASEAQERLGLSKAMFFRKVKQGFIRKVVPPGMKQGVYPRRDIDGLALSMQMLFEQDQGITFSRSMIADQVEELEIGSRAFGRNFITPLPERIIFQQKNEFTFHSLKVEGTVVGYISMFYFTDEVLDQLLTGRKIERDIKVSDVLPFPRLEPFTIYIDVLVIDPALSRHLRTLYAGILVSRFADLLLHLRSNGYLFDKIYTVTSSSAGEKLVSKIGFEKLEHKSLVPARKAFVAAFDPEHIQVLQTRQRKVLGFARR
;
A
#
# COMPACT_ATOMS: atom_id res chain seq x y z
N MET A 1 -12.44 -28.78 -13.31
CA MET A 1 -10.99 -29.08 -13.36
C MET A 1 -10.12 -27.87 -13.73
N ALA A 2 -10.61 -26.89 -14.50
CA ALA A 2 -9.84 -25.71 -14.90
C ALA A 2 -9.33 -24.85 -13.70
N ASP A 3 -10.05 -24.81 -12.58
CA ASP A 3 -9.68 -23.95 -11.44
C ASP A 3 -8.49 -24.42 -10.59
N GLN A 4 -8.00 -25.65 -10.79
CA GLN A 4 -6.93 -26.22 -9.95
C GLN A 4 -5.53 -26.05 -10.53
N TYR A 5 -5.43 -25.59 -11.78
CA TYR A 5 -4.16 -25.52 -12.51
C TYR A 5 -3.99 -24.18 -13.20
N TYR A 6 -2.73 -23.77 -13.35
CA TYR A 6 -2.32 -22.69 -14.22
C TYR A 6 -1.74 -23.25 -15.53
N THR A 7 -1.96 -22.50 -16.60
CA THR A 7 -1.18 -22.58 -17.83
C THR A 7 0.25 -22.08 -17.59
N ALA A 8 1.15 -22.32 -18.55
CA ALA A 8 2.52 -21.82 -18.46
C ALA A 8 2.58 -20.29 -18.37
N SER A 9 1.75 -19.58 -19.12
CA SER A 9 1.71 -18.12 -19.12
C SER A 9 1.20 -17.57 -17.79
N GLU A 10 0.13 -18.14 -17.24
CA GLU A 10 -0.40 -17.74 -15.94
C GLU A 10 0.58 -18.03 -14.80
N ALA A 11 1.21 -19.21 -14.79
CA ALA A 11 2.21 -19.56 -13.79
C ALA A 11 3.45 -18.65 -13.89
N GLN A 12 3.88 -18.32 -15.12
CA GLN A 12 4.97 -17.38 -15.37
C GLN A 12 4.64 -15.98 -14.83
N GLU A 13 3.45 -15.47 -15.13
CA GLU A 13 2.98 -14.17 -14.64
C GLU A 13 2.89 -14.17 -13.11
N ARG A 14 2.34 -15.24 -12.53
CA ARG A 14 2.16 -15.40 -11.09
C ARG A 14 3.49 -15.42 -10.33
N LEU A 15 4.51 -16.08 -10.89
CA LEU A 15 5.86 -16.12 -10.31
C LEU A 15 6.71 -14.90 -10.68
N GLY A 16 6.24 -14.02 -11.58
CA GLY A 16 7.00 -12.86 -12.05
C GLY A 16 8.32 -13.24 -12.74
N LEU A 17 8.37 -14.38 -13.43
CA LEU A 17 9.58 -14.86 -14.09
C LEU A 17 9.59 -14.51 -15.58
N SER A 18 10.77 -14.25 -16.14
CA SER A 18 10.91 -14.22 -17.60
C SER A 18 10.64 -15.62 -18.17
N LYS A 19 10.13 -15.70 -19.41
CA LYS A 19 9.83 -16.97 -20.08
C LYS A 19 11.03 -17.93 -20.04
N ALA A 20 12.22 -17.43 -20.34
CA ALA A 20 13.45 -18.21 -20.32
C ALA A 20 13.78 -18.74 -18.91
N MET A 21 13.66 -17.89 -17.88
CA MET A 21 13.92 -18.27 -16.49
C MET A 21 12.89 -19.28 -15.97
N PHE A 22 11.62 -19.09 -16.31
CA PHE A 22 10.53 -20.00 -15.96
C PHE A 22 10.79 -21.42 -16.50
N PHE A 23 11.03 -21.56 -17.82
CA PHE A 23 11.29 -22.88 -18.40
C PHE A 23 12.60 -23.50 -17.92
N ARG A 24 13.62 -22.69 -17.61
CA ARG A 24 14.84 -23.17 -16.97
C ARG A 24 14.55 -23.79 -15.59
N LYS A 25 13.74 -23.12 -14.76
CA LYS A 25 13.34 -23.61 -13.43
C LYS A 25 12.44 -24.85 -13.50
N VAL A 26 11.57 -24.94 -14.51
CA VAL A 26 10.78 -26.16 -14.80
C VAL A 26 11.71 -27.32 -15.17
N LYS A 27 12.68 -27.11 -16.08
CA LYS A 27 13.64 -28.13 -16.49
C LYS A 27 14.52 -28.61 -15.32
N GLN A 28 14.84 -27.72 -14.41
CA GLN A 28 15.59 -28.02 -13.18
C GLN A 28 14.75 -28.72 -12.10
N GLY A 29 13.44 -28.90 -12.30
CA GLY A 29 12.55 -29.55 -11.34
C GLY A 29 12.05 -28.65 -10.19
N PHE A 30 12.46 -27.37 -10.14
CA PHE A 30 12.00 -26.42 -9.12
C PHE A 30 10.52 -26.04 -9.26
N ILE A 31 10.00 -26.05 -10.50
CA ILE A 31 8.58 -25.81 -10.77
C ILE A 31 7.97 -27.12 -11.27
N ARG A 32 7.05 -27.67 -10.48
CA ARG A 32 6.39 -28.93 -10.80
C ARG A 32 5.44 -28.76 -12.00
N LYS A 33 5.74 -29.44 -13.10
CA LYS A 33 4.87 -29.56 -14.28
C LYS A 33 4.16 -30.90 -14.24
N VAL A 34 2.84 -30.90 -14.43
CA VAL A 34 2.00 -32.10 -14.49
C VAL A 34 1.39 -32.20 -15.89
N VAL A 35 1.34 -33.38 -16.48
CA VAL A 35 0.63 -33.64 -17.74
C VAL A 35 -0.57 -34.52 -17.40
N PRO A 36 -1.80 -33.96 -17.38
CA PRO A 36 -3.00 -34.74 -17.08
C PRO A 36 -3.22 -35.85 -18.11
N PRO A 37 -3.85 -36.97 -17.74
CA PRO A 37 -4.17 -38.04 -18.68
C PRO A 37 -4.96 -37.51 -19.88
N GLY A 38 -4.55 -37.89 -21.10
CA GLY A 38 -5.19 -37.46 -22.35
C GLY A 38 -4.78 -36.07 -22.85
N MET A 39 -3.93 -35.33 -22.14
CA MET A 39 -3.42 -34.03 -22.59
C MET A 39 -1.99 -34.11 -23.12
N LYS A 40 -1.70 -33.36 -24.19
CA LYS A 40 -0.34 -33.19 -24.74
C LYS A 40 0.43 -32.05 -24.08
N GLN A 41 -0.28 -31.09 -23.49
CA GLN A 41 0.31 -29.92 -22.83
C GLN A 41 0.36 -30.14 -21.32
N GLY A 42 1.46 -29.73 -20.69
CA GLY A 42 1.57 -29.76 -19.24
C GLY A 42 1.07 -28.47 -18.60
N VAL A 43 0.51 -28.62 -17.41
CA VAL A 43 -0.06 -27.58 -16.55
C VAL A 43 0.66 -27.55 -15.21
N TYR A 44 0.39 -26.52 -14.41
CA TYR A 44 1.08 -26.27 -13.14
C TYR A 44 0.07 -26.20 -12.00
N PRO A 45 0.17 -27.04 -10.95
CA PRO A 45 -0.77 -27.00 -9.84
C PRO A 45 -0.84 -25.62 -9.21
N ARG A 46 -2.04 -25.03 -9.10
CA ARG A 46 -2.22 -23.66 -8.61
C ARG A 46 -1.64 -23.50 -7.19
N ARG A 47 -1.91 -24.45 -6.31
CA ARG A 47 -1.37 -24.50 -4.94
C ARG A 47 0.16 -24.42 -4.90
N ASP A 48 0.84 -25.18 -5.75
CA ASP A 48 2.30 -25.25 -5.75
C ASP A 48 2.90 -23.94 -6.29
N ILE A 49 2.28 -23.35 -7.31
CA ILE A 49 2.69 -22.05 -7.87
C ILE A 49 2.44 -20.91 -6.88
N ASP A 50 1.27 -20.87 -6.24
CA ASP A 50 0.94 -19.86 -5.23
C ASP A 50 1.86 -19.98 -4.01
N GLY A 51 2.13 -21.20 -3.55
CA GLY A 51 3.09 -21.45 -2.47
C GLY A 51 4.51 -20.99 -2.83
N LEU A 52 4.98 -21.31 -4.04
CA LEU A 52 6.28 -20.85 -4.51
C LEU A 52 6.34 -19.33 -4.67
N ALA A 53 5.27 -18.69 -5.16
CA ALA A 53 5.19 -17.24 -5.26
C ALA A 53 5.36 -16.57 -3.89
N LEU A 54 4.69 -17.12 -2.86
CA LEU A 54 4.78 -16.67 -1.47
C LEU A 54 6.19 -16.88 -0.89
N SER A 55 6.79 -18.06 -1.06
CA SER A 55 8.15 -18.33 -0.57
C SER A 55 9.21 -17.43 -1.23
N MET A 56 9.11 -17.24 -2.55
CA MET A 56 10.01 -16.33 -3.26
C MET A 56 9.83 -14.87 -2.83
N GLN A 57 8.62 -14.49 -2.43
CA GLN A 57 8.34 -13.16 -1.90
C GLN A 57 9.02 -12.97 -0.54
N MET A 58 8.88 -13.93 0.38
CA MET A 58 9.53 -13.87 1.70
C MET A 58 11.07 -13.82 1.59
N LEU A 59 11.66 -14.59 0.65
CA LEU A 59 13.10 -14.57 0.41
C LEU A 59 13.59 -13.22 -0.14
N PHE A 60 12.82 -12.59 -1.05
CA PHE A 60 13.19 -11.29 -1.61
C PHE A 60 13.14 -10.18 -0.55
N GLU A 61 12.19 -10.28 0.40
CA GLU A 61 12.05 -9.35 1.51
C GLU A 61 13.19 -9.49 2.53
N GLN A 62 13.59 -10.73 2.83
CA GLN A 62 14.71 -11.01 3.74
C GLN A 62 16.08 -10.64 3.13
N ASP A 63 16.25 -10.79 1.82
CA ASP A 63 17.54 -10.59 1.14
C ASP A 63 17.84 -9.10 0.82
N GLN A 64 16.84 -8.22 0.83
CA GLN A 64 17.02 -6.79 0.53
C GLN A 64 16.85 -5.84 1.72
N GLY A 65 16.74 -6.38 2.94
CA GLY A 65 16.56 -5.56 4.14
C GLY A 65 15.32 -4.66 4.09
N ILE A 66 14.30 -5.03 3.30
CA ILE A 66 13.10 -4.20 3.09
C ILE A 66 12.09 -4.53 4.18
N THR A 67 11.76 -3.53 5.01
CA THR A 67 10.81 -3.68 6.12
C THR A 67 9.69 -2.67 6.00
N PHE A 68 8.44 -3.12 6.12
CA PHE A 68 7.29 -2.23 6.34
C PHE A 68 6.75 -2.49 7.74
N SER A 69 6.75 -1.46 8.58
CA SER A 69 6.38 -1.61 9.99
C SER A 69 5.78 -0.32 10.54
N ARG A 70 5.16 -0.43 11.72
CA ARG A 70 4.86 0.73 12.55
C ARG A 70 6.10 1.60 12.73
N SER A 71 5.93 2.92 12.61
CA SER A 71 7.05 3.86 12.73
C SER A 71 7.50 3.98 14.17
N MET A 72 8.81 3.80 14.39
CA MET A 72 9.46 4.14 15.65
C MET A 72 9.72 5.65 15.73
N ILE A 73 10.07 6.17 16.90
CA ILE A 73 10.41 7.60 17.06
C ILE A 73 11.54 8.00 16.12
N ALA A 74 12.57 7.16 15.97
CA ALA A 74 13.67 7.39 15.03
C ALA A 74 13.17 7.45 13.58
N ASP A 75 12.30 6.51 13.17
CA ASP A 75 11.68 6.53 11.84
C ASP A 75 10.93 7.85 11.61
N GLN A 76 10.15 8.32 12.60
CA GLN A 76 9.39 9.57 12.47
C GLN A 76 10.28 10.79 12.25
N VAL A 77 11.50 10.82 12.78
CA VAL A 77 12.47 11.89 12.50
C VAL A 77 12.85 11.89 11.02
N GLU A 78 13.14 10.72 10.44
CA GLU A 78 13.44 10.60 9.01
C GLU A 78 12.22 10.92 8.13
N GLU A 79 11.02 10.51 8.55
CA GLU A 79 9.75 10.84 7.87
C GLU A 79 9.48 12.34 7.81
N LEU A 80 9.82 13.08 8.88
CA LEU A 80 9.71 14.55 8.90
C LEU A 80 10.62 15.19 7.85
N GLU A 81 11.82 14.66 7.67
CA GLU A 81 12.77 15.12 6.65
C GLU A 81 12.26 14.80 5.23
N ILE A 82 11.74 13.58 5.02
CA ILE A 82 11.11 13.18 3.75
C ILE A 82 9.89 14.08 3.45
N GLY A 83 9.00 14.25 4.42
CA GLY A 83 7.82 15.10 4.30
C GLY A 83 8.20 16.55 4.00
N SER A 84 9.22 17.07 4.67
CA SER A 84 9.73 18.42 4.45
C SER A 84 10.25 18.62 3.03
N ARG A 85 10.94 17.61 2.44
CA ARG A 85 11.37 17.65 1.04
C ARG A 85 10.20 17.52 0.06
N ALA A 86 9.19 16.72 0.39
CA ALA A 86 8.08 16.42 -0.50
C ALA A 86 6.99 17.51 -0.53
N PHE A 87 6.68 18.09 0.63
CA PHE A 87 5.55 19.00 0.83
C PHE A 87 5.96 20.39 1.33
N GLY A 88 7.18 20.53 1.86
CA GLY A 88 7.67 21.74 2.49
C GLY A 88 7.48 21.73 4.01
N ARG A 89 8.46 22.28 4.74
CA ARG A 89 8.51 22.27 6.23
C ARG A 89 7.27 22.86 6.91
N ASN A 90 6.59 23.80 6.26
CA ASN A 90 5.42 24.47 6.82
C ASN A 90 4.15 23.61 6.83
N PHE A 91 4.16 22.44 6.20
CA PHE A 91 2.99 21.56 6.08
C PHE A 91 3.13 20.28 6.93
N ILE A 92 4.19 20.17 7.73
CA ILE A 92 4.49 18.96 8.49
C ILE A 92 4.13 19.17 9.96
N THR A 93 3.34 18.25 10.51
CA THR A 93 3.05 18.18 11.94
C THR A 93 4.36 17.96 12.72
N PRO A 94 4.66 18.73 13.78
CA PRO A 94 5.90 18.55 14.53
C PRO A 94 5.97 17.20 15.27
N LEU A 95 7.19 16.77 15.61
CA LEU A 95 7.45 15.45 16.21
C LEU A 95 6.68 15.18 17.51
N PRO A 96 6.58 16.12 18.49
CA PRO A 96 5.88 15.85 19.74
C PRO A 96 4.41 15.47 19.51
N GLU A 97 3.71 16.17 18.62
CA GLU A 97 2.33 15.88 18.25
C GLU A 97 2.21 14.52 17.55
N ARG A 98 3.12 14.19 16.63
CA ARG A 98 3.13 12.88 15.95
C ARG A 98 3.30 11.72 16.95
N ILE A 99 4.16 11.87 17.95
CA ILE A 99 4.32 10.87 19.01
C ILE A 99 2.99 10.64 19.74
N ILE A 100 2.27 11.72 20.08
CA ILE A 100 0.98 11.64 20.76
C ILE A 100 -0.11 11.04 19.84
N PHE A 101 -0.12 11.40 18.55
CA PHE A 101 -1.03 10.80 17.58
C PHE A 101 -0.84 9.27 17.51
N GLN A 102 0.42 8.82 17.43
CA GLN A 102 0.79 7.40 17.41
C GLN A 102 0.41 6.67 18.71
N GLN A 103 0.43 7.35 19.86
CA GLN A 103 -0.02 6.77 21.14
C GLN A 103 -1.53 6.59 21.19
N LYS A 104 -2.30 7.49 20.57
CA LYS A 104 -3.75 7.34 20.44
C LYS A 104 -4.13 6.20 19.52
N ASN A 105 -3.33 5.97 18.49
CA ASN A 105 -3.55 4.89 17.55
C ASN A 105 -2.22 4.38 16.98
N GLU A 106 -1.90 3.13 17.29
CA GLU A 106 -0.65 2.52 16.84
C GLU A 106 -0.57 2.30 15.33
N PHE A 107 -1.69 2.45 14.61
CA PHE A 107 -1.71 2.32 13.17
C PHE A 107 -1.50 3.64 12.43
N THR A 108 -1.30 4.76 13.14
CA THR A 108 -1.23 6.08 12.53
C THR A 108 -0.05 6.25 11.58
N PHE A 109 1.17 5.88 11.97
CA PHE A 109 2.37 6.02 11.14
C PHE A 109 3.01 4.66 10.84
N HIS A 110 3.29 4.42 9.56
CA HIS A 110 4.05 3.27 9.10
C HIS A 110 5.14 3.68 8.12
N SER A 111 6.33 3.13 8.33
CA SER A 111 7.52 3.39 7.53
C SER A 111 7.83 2.21 6.62
N LEU A 112 8.26 2.50 5.39
CA LEU A 112 8.96 1.58 4.52
C LEU A 112 10.46 1.87 4.66
N LYS A 113 11.21 0.84 5.05
CA LYS A 113 12.65 0.90 5.31
C LYS A 113 13.41 -0.03 4.37
N VAL A 114 14.62 0.37 4.01
CA VAL A 114 15.59 -0.44 3.24
C VAL A 114 16.91 -0.36 3.98
N GLU A 115 17.45 -1.50 4.40
CA GLU A 115 18.66 -1.57 5.24
C GLU A 115 18.57 -0.65 6.47
N GLY A 116 17.40 -0.64 7.11
CA GLY A 116 17.10 0.18 8.30
C GLY A 116 16.81 1.66 8.04
N THR A 117 17.03 2.18 6.83
CA THR A 117 16.78 3.61 6.50
C THR A 117 15.37 3.81 5.95
N VAL A 118 14.66 4.84 6.40
CA VAL A 118 13.32 5.16 5.89
C VAL A 118 13.41 5.68 4.45
N VAL A 119 12.75 5.00 3.53
CA VAL A 119 12.67 5.40 2.11
C VAL A 119 11.31 5.98 1.73
N GLY A 120 10.32 5.82 2.60
CA GLY A 120 8.98 6.32 2.41
C GLY A 120 8.09 5.96 3.58
N TYR A 121 6.92 6.56 3.67
CA TYR A 121 5.99 6.33 4.76
C TYR A 121 4.56 6.64 4.37
N ILE A 122 3.65 6.15 5.21
CA ILE A 122 2.24 6.46 5.14
C ILE A 122 1.74 6.89 6.51
N SER A 123 0.77 7.80 6.52
CA SER A 123 0.01 8.14 7.72
C SER A 123 -1.48 8.06 7.49
N MET A 124 -2.21 7.54 8.48
CA MET A 124 -3.65 7.44 8.45
C MET A 124 -4.30 7.74 9.79
N PHE A 125 -5.50 8.33 9.73
CA PHE A 125 -6.19 8.88 10.88
C PHE A 125 -7.67 8.52 10.85
N TYR A 126 -8.30 8.59 12.02
CA TYR A 126 -9.74 8.59 12.18
C TYR A 126 -10.13 9.90 12.87
N PHE A 127 -11.14 10.55 12.32
CA PHE A 127 -11.63 11.87 12.75
C PHE A 127 -13.15 11.82 12.92
N THR A 128 -13.70 12.83 13.59
CA THR A 128 -15.13 13.12 13.49
C THR A 128 -15.51 13.54 12.07
N ASP A 129 -16.77 13.37 11.70
CA ASP A 129 -17.28 13.76 10.38
C ASP A 129 -17.04 15.25 10.08
N GLU A 130 -17.15 16.11 11.10
CA GLU A 130 -16.89 17.55 10.97
C GLU A 130 -15.44 17.84 10.60
N VAL A 131 -14.48 17.25 11.32
CA VAL A 131 -13.05 17.47 11.04
C VAL A 131 -12.68 16.87 9.68
N LEU A 132 -13.18 15.67 9.37
CA LEU A 132 -12.97 15.05 8.08
C LEU A 132 -13.52 15.92 6.95
N ASP A 133 -14.73 16.47 7.09
CA ASP A 133 -15.32 17.37 6.10
C ASP A 133 -14.49 18.65 5.91
N GLN A 134 -14.01 19.26 7.00
CA GLN A 134 -13.14 20.43 6.94
C GLN A 134 -11.82 20.12 6.20
N LEU A 135 -11.24 18.94 6.46
CA LEU A 135 -10.07 18.45 5.74
C LEU A 135 -10.41 18.22 4.26
N LEU A 136 -11.50 17.55 3.89
CA LEU A 136 -11.82 17.28 2.48
C LEU A 136 -12.20 18.55 1.69
N THR A 137 -12.82 19.52 2.35
CA THR A 137 -13.19 20.82 1.74
C THR A 137 -12.01 21.78 1.64
N GLY A 138 -10.95 21.55 2.42
CA GLY A 138 -9.79 22.47 2.50
C GLY A 138 -10.03 23.68 3.39
N ARG A 139 -11.06 23.64 4.24
CA ARG A 139 -11.24 24.60 5.35
C ARG A 139 -10.21 24.40 6.46
N LYS A 140 -9.68 23.19 6.56
CA LYS A 140 -8.58 22.80 7.45
C LYS A 140 -7.51 22.09 6.61
N ILE A 141 -6.25 22.34 6.92
CA ILE A 141 -5.12 21.60 6.33
C ILE A 141 -4.51 20.65 7.35
N GLU A 142 -3.65 19.76 6.86
CA GLU A 142 -3.03 18.68 7.60
C GLU A 142 -2.22 19.19 8.81
N ARG A 143 -1.55 20.35 8.65
CA ARG A 143 -0.81 21.03 9.74
C ARG A 143 -1.70 21.53 10.88
N ASP A 144 -2.99 21.74 10.63
CA ASP A 144 -3.93 22.26 11.64
C ASP A 144 -4.58 21.14 12.48
N ILE A 145 -4.27 19.87 12.18
CA ILE A 145 -4.77 18.72 12.94
C ILE A 145 -4.18 18.78 14.35
N LYS A 146 -5.06 18.81 15.36
CA LYS A 146 -4.71 18.81 16.77
C LYS A 146 -4.83 17.41 17.35
N VAL A 147 -4.18 17.19 18.49
CA VAL A 147 -4.31 15.92 19.24
C VAL A 147 -5.76 15.60 19.56
N SER A 148 -6.57 16.60 19.93
CA SER A 148 -7.99 16.42 20.23
C SER A 148 -8.82 15.92 19.05
N ASP A 149 -8.39 16.18 17.82
CA ASP A 149 -9.12 15.80 16.62
C ASP A 149 -8.96 14.31 16.31
N VAL A 150 -7.79 13.73 16.64
CA VAL A 150 -7.46 12.34 16.37
C VAL A 150 -8.23 11.41 17.31
N LEU A 151 -9.02 10.52 16.73
CA LEU A 151 -9.75 9.46 17.41
C LEU A 151 -9.00 8.12 17.34
N PRO A 152 -9.09 7.26 18.36
CA PRO A 152 -8.57 5.89 18.28
C PRO A 152 -9.38 5.07 17.27
N PHE A 153 -8.78 4.08 16.63
CA PHE A 153 -9.53 3.16 15.76
C PHE A 153 -10.41 2.23 16.61
N PRO A 154 -11.75 2.32 16.52
CA PRO A 154 -12.61 1.43 17.26
C PRO A 154 -12.61 0.03 16.63
N ARG A 155 -12.78 -0.99 17.46
CA ARG A 155 -13.02 -2.37 17.01
C ARG A 155 -14.51 -2.65 17.07
N LEU A 156 -15.02 -3.38 16.09
CA LEU A 156 -16.42 -3.79 15.96
C LEU A 156 -17.42 -2.64 15.77
N GLU A 157 -16.95 -1.41 15.62
CA GLU A 157 -17.76 -0.24 15.28
C GLU A 157 -17.33 0.33 13.93
N PRO A 158 -18.27 0.75 13.07
CA PRO A 158 -17.94 1.40 11.80
C PRO A 158 -17.20 2.73 11.99
N PHE A 159 -16.14 2.94 11.22
CA PHE A 159 -15.43 4.22 11.14
C PHE A 159 -14.87 4.46 9.73
N THR A 160 -14.32 5.65 9.50
CA THR A 160 -13.67 6.00 8.22
C THR A 160 -12.19 6.24 8.41
N ILE A 161 -11.41 5.99 7.37
CA ILE A 161 -9.96 6.25 7.38
C ILE A 161 -9.69 7.49 6.53
N TYR A 162 -8.86 8.41 7.03
CA TYR A 162 -8.26 9.49 6.25
C TYR A 162 -6.76 9.23 6.08
N ILE A 163 -6.29 9.12 4.84
CA ILE A 163 -4.87 9.08 4.52
C ILE A 163 -4.39 10.53 4.39
N ASP A 164 -3.47 10.91 5.26
CA ASP A 164 -2.85 12.23 5.29
C ASP A 164 -1.63 12.27 4.35
N VAL A 165 -0.70 11.34 4.56
CA VAL A 165 0.52 11.24 3.76
C VAL A 165 0.67 9.84 3.19
N LEU A 166 1.01 9.74 1.90
CA LEU A 166 1.62 8.55 1.29
C LEU A 166 2.74 9.04 0.38
N VAL A 167 3.99 8.81 0.77
CA VAL A 167 5.14 9.42 0.11
C VAL A 167 6.36 8.51 0.08
N ILE A 168 7.14 8.63 -0.99
CA ILE A 168 8.48 8.07 -1.12
C ILE A 168 9.47 9.22 -1.21
N ASP A 169 10.64 9.08 -0.61
CA ASP A 169 11.65 10.13 -0.55
C ASP A 169 11.96 10.69 -1.95
N PRO A 170 11.68 12.00 -2.19
CA PRO A 170 11.95 12.62 -3.47
C PRO A 170 13.43 12.69 -3.82
N ALA A 171 14.35 12.50 -2.87
CA ALA A 171 15.79 12.44 -3.11
C ALA A 171 16.24 11.16 -3.83
N LEU A 172 15.43 10.09 -3.79
CA LEU A 172 15.75 8.84 -4.46
C LEU A 172 15.62 8.95 -5.99
N SER A 173 16.35 8.10 -6.70
CA SER A 173 16.25 8.00 -8.17
C SER A 173 14.82 7.64 -8.61
N ARG A 174 14.42 8.07 -9.80
CA ARG A 174 13.05 7.84 -10.31
C ARG A 174 12.66 6.36 -10.31
N HIS A 175 13.58 5.46 -10.66
CA HIS A 175 13.29 4.02 -10.69
C HIS A 175 13.04 3.48 -9.28
N LEU A 176 13.86 3.87 -8.30
CA LEU A 176 13.69 3.48 -6.90
C LEU A 176 12.38 4.02 -6.34
N ARG A 177 12.06 5.29 -6.62
CA ARG A 177 10.78 5.88 -6.19
C ARG A 177 9.59 5.09 -6.72
N THR A 178 9.66 4.66 -7.98
CA THR A 178 8.58 3.87 -8.60
C THR A 178 8.48 2.48 -7.96
N LEU A 179 9.61 1.82 -7.74
CA LEU A 179 9.67 0.51 -7.08
C LEU A 179 9.12 0.59 -5.65
N TYR A 180 9.66 1.48 -4.84
CA TYR A 180 9.29 1.62 -3.42
C TYR A 180 7.86 2.16 -3.25
N ALA A 181 7.35 3.00 -4.16
CA ALA A 181 5.94 3.38 -4.13
C ALA A 181 5.03 2.16 -4.33
N GLY A 182 5.40 1.27 -5.26
CA GLY A 182 4.69 0.01 -5.46
C GLY A 182 4.70 -0.86 -4.20
N ILE A 183 5.86 -1.02 -3.57
CA ILE A 183 6.01 -1.81 -2.34
C ILE A 183 5.19 -1.18 -1.20
N LEU A 184 5.30 0.14 -0.99
CA LEU A 184 4.57 0.87 0.06
C LEU A 184 3.05 0.68 -0.10
N VAL A 185 2.52 0.87 -1.31
CA VAL A 185 1.08 0.68 -1.60
C VAL A 185 0.65 -0.77 -1.38
N SER A 186 1.47 -1.73 -1.84
CA SER A 186 1.21 -3.16 -1.64
C SER A 186 1.09 -3.50 -0.15
N ARG A 187 2.03 -3.00 0.66
CA ARG A 187 2.06 -3.25 2.11
C ARG A 187 0.96 -2.53 2.86
N PHE A 188 0.62 -1.33 2.43
CA PHE A 188 -0.52 -0.62 2.97
C PHE A 188 -1.82 -1.39 2.72
N ALA A 189 -2.00 -1.96 1.52
CA ALA A 189 -3.14 -2.83 1.25
C ALA A 189 -3.17 -4.06 2.18
N ASP A 190 -2.01 -4.70 2.43
CA ASP A 190 -1.91 -5.80 3.41
C ASP A 190 -2.34 -5.36 4.81
N LEU A 191 -1.89 -4.19 5.24
CA LEU A 191 -2.27 -3.61 6.53
C LEU A 191 -3.78 -3.40 6.64
N LEU A 192 -4.42 -2.81 5.62
CA LEU A 192 -5.87 -2.61 5.60
C LEU A 192 -6.65 -3.92 5.67
N LEU A 193 -6.21 -4.95 4.93
CA LEU A 193 -6.81 -6.28 4.98
C LEU A 193 -6.62 -6.94 6.34
N HIS A 194 -5.44 -6.78 6.95
CA HIS A 194 -5.15 -7.26 8.28
C HIS A 194 -6.06 -6.60 9.33
N LEU A 195 -6.20 -5.27 9.30
CA LEU A 195 -7.11 -4.54 10.18
C LEU A 195 -8.54 -5.09 10.05
N ARG A 196 -9.05 -5.24 8.84
CA ARG A 196 -10.40 -5.79 8.62
C ARG A 196 -10.55 -7.20 9.19
N SER A 197 -9.56 -8.07 8.97
CA SER A 197 -9.58 -9.45 9.51
C SER A 197 -9.55 -9.50 11.05
N ASN A 198 -9.11 -8.43 11.70
CA ASN A 198 -9.05 -8.30 13.15
C ASN A 198 -10.22 -7.51 13.76
N GLY A 199 -11.30 -7.29 12.99
CA GLY A 199 -12.53 -6.68 13.48
C GLY A 199 -12.52 -5.15 13.51
N TYR A 200 -11.60 -4.49 12.79
CA TYR A 200 -11.72 -3.07 12.49
C TYR A 200 -12.68 -2.90 11.32
N LEU A 201 -13.81 -2.22 11.56
CA LEU A 201 -14.88 -2.07 10.57
C LEU A 201 -14.78 -0.69 9.94
N PHE A 202 -14.23 -0.59 8.74
CA PHE A 202 -14.26 0.65 7.96
C PHE A 202 -14.72 0.35 6.54
N ASP A 203 -15.55 1.24 6.02
CA ASP A 203 -16.19 1.10 4.71
C ASP A 203 -15.66 2.12 3.71
N LYS A 204 -15.02 3.20 4.17
CA LYS A 204 -14.49 4.26 3.31
C LYS A 204 -13.12 4.73 3.73
N ILE A 205 -12.30 5.01 2.72
CA ILE A 205 -10.98 5.61 2.86
C ILE A 205 -10.97 6.90 2.06
N TYR A 206 -10.58 7.98 2.71
CA TYR A 206 -10.51 9.31 2.12
C TYR A 206 -9.06 9.77 2.03
N THR A 207 -8.79 10.64 1.06
CA THR A 207 -7.50 11.31 0.93
C THR A 207 -7.71 12.60 0.14
N VAL A 208 -6.71 13.47 0.19
CA VAL A 208 -6.60 14.60 -0.72
C VAL A 208 -5.29 14.50 -1.51
N THR A 209 -5.23 15.17 -2.65
CA THR A 209 -3.98 15.32 -3.41
C THR A 209 -3.93 16.71 -4.03
N SER A 210 -2.73 17.27 -4.07
CA SER A 210 -2.40 18.53 -4.74
C SER A 210 -1.50 18.35 -5.97
N SER A 211 -1.14 17.10 -6.31
CA SER A 211 -0.24 16.80 -7.42
C SER A 211 -0.85 15.84 -8.44
N SER A 212 -0.43 16.00 -9.70
CA SER A 212 -0.83 15.09 -10.79
C SER A 212 -0.31 13.67 -10.58
N ALA A 213 0.84 13.51 -9.90
CA ALA A 213 1.38 12.21 -9.53
C ALA A 213 0.51 11.53 -8.46
N GLY A 214 0.10 12.27 -7.42
CA GLY A 214 -0.81 11.79 -6.39
C GLY A 214 -2.18 11.41 -6.95
N GLU A 215 -2.76 12.25 -7.83
CA GLU A 215 -4.02 11.95 -8.53
C GLU A 215 -3.92 10.65 -9.34
N LYS A 216 -2.87 10.50 -10.15
CA LYS A 216 -2.63 9.25 -10.89
C LYS A 216 -2.46 8.05 -9.98
N LEU A 217 -1.86 8.22 -8.80
CA LEU A 217 -1.68 7.14 -7.84
C LEU A 217 -3.01 6.70 -7.24
N VAL A 218 -3.78 7.64 -6.66
CA VAL A 218 -5.05 7.33 -5.99
C VAL A 218 -6.08 6.76 -6.97
N SER A 219 -6.18 7.30 -8.20
CA SER A 219 -7.04 6.72 -9.23
C SER A 219 -6.59 5.32 -9.64
N LYS A 220 -5.27 5.06 -9.70
CA LYS A 220 -4.75 3.72 -9.96
C LYS A 220 -5.07 2.75 -8.83
N ILE A 221 -5.25 3.17 -7.59
CA ILE A 221 -5.62 2.26 -6.50
C ILE A 221 -7.14 2.19 -6.29
N GLY A 222 -7.94 2.77 -7.19
CA GLY A 222 -9.39 2.65 -7.20
C GLY A 222 -10.12 3.71 -6.39
N PHE A 223 -9.48 4.85 -6.11
CA PHE A 223 -10.17 5.98 -5.53
C PHE A 223 -10.91 6.76 -6.61
N GLU A 224 -12.10 7.21 -6.26
CA GLU A 224 -12.94 8.08 -7.05
C GLU A 224 -12.80 9.52 -6.57
N LYS A 225 -12.80 10.45 -7.52
CA LYS A 225 -12.71 11.87 -7.21
C LYS A 225 -14.06 12.36 -6.69
N LEU A 226 -14.05 13.06 -5.57
CA LEU A 226 -15.23 13.76 -5.04
C LEU A 226 -15.34 15.11 -5.75
N GLU A 227 -16.09 15.15 -6.85
CA GLU A 227 -16.30 16.36 -7.62
C GLU A 227 -16.89 17.49 -6.76
N HIS A 228 -16.36 18.70 -6.93
CA HIS A 228 -16.77 19.91 -6.20
C HIS A 228 -16.64 19.85 -4.66
N LYS A 229 -16.00 18.82 -4.10
CA LYS A 229 -15.84 18.71 -2.64
C LYS A 229 -14.84 19.70 -2.06
N SER A 230 -13.69 19.87 -2.73
CA SER A 230 -12.66 20.81 -2.30
C SER A 230 -12.98 22.21 -2.78
N LEU A 231 -12.88 23.18 -1.87
CA LEU A 231 -13.00 24.62 -2.16
C LEU A 231 -11.69 25.21 -2.71
N VAL A 232 -10.59 24.46 -2.60
CA VAL A 232 -9.26 24.87 -3.06
C VAL A 232 -8.98 24.21 -4.42
N PRO A 233 -8.93 24.95 -5.55
CA PRO A 233 -8.86 24.35 -6.90
C PRO A 233 -7.68 23.40 -7.13
N ALA A 234 -6.53 23.68 -6.51
CA ALA A 234 -5.33 22.85 -6.63
C ALA A 234 -5.40 21.57 -5.78
N ARG A 235 -6.35 21.45 -4.85
CA ARG A 235 -6.50 20.31 -3.94
C ARG A 235 -7.75 19.54 -4.32
N LYS A 236 -7.61 18.24 -4.56
CA LYS A 236 -8.71 17.38 -4.99
C LYS A 236 -8.95 16.32 -3.92
N ALA A 237 -10.19 16.15 -3.50
CA ALA A 237 -10.60 15.14 -2.55
C ALA A 237 -10.99 13.84 -3.26
N PHE A 238 -10.69 12.71 -2.63
CA PHE A 238 -10.92 11.38 -3.16
C PHE A 238 -11.50 10.46 -2.09
N VAL A 239 -12.27 9.48 -2.53
CA VAL A 239 -12.81 8.40 -1.69
C VAL A 239 -12.62 7.06 -2.37
N ALA A 240 -12.34 6.02 -1.59
CA ALA A 240 -12.48 4.64 -2.01
C ALA A 240 -13.46 3.94 -1.06
N ALA A 241 -14.43 3.23 -1.64
CA ALA A 241 -15.19 2.25 -0.91
C ALA A 241 -14.29 1.06 -0.60
N PHE A 242 -14.25 0.63 0.66
CA PHE A 242 -13.54 -0.56 1.08
C PHE A 242 -14.52 -1.73 1.13
N ASP A 243 -15.08 -2.09 -0.02
CA ASP A 243 -16.01 -3.22 -0.18
C ASP A 243 -15.27 -4.47 -0.71
N PRO A 244 -15.94 -5.64 -0.84
CA PRO A 244 -15.31 -6.85 -1.35
C PRO A 244 -14.73 -6.71 -2.77
N GLU A 245 -15.32 -5.89 -3.64
CA GLU A 245 -14.83 -5.65 -4.99
C GLU A 245 -13.52 -4.87 -4.98
N HIS A 246 -13.47 -3.78 -4.20
CA HIS A 246 -12.26 -2.99 -4.03
C HIS A 246 -11.14 -3.80 -3.38
N ILE A 247 -11.46 -4.65 -2.40
CA ILE A 247 -10.51 -5.60 -1.82
C ILE A 247 -9.91 -6.52 -2.90
N GLN A 248 -10.74 -7.06 -3.79
CA GLN A 248 -10.27 -7.91 -4.88
C GLN A 248 -9.37 -7.15 -5.86
N VAL A 249 -9.68 -5.88 -6.15
CA VAL A 249 -8.84 -4.99 -6.96
C VAL A 249 -7.47 -4.78 -6.30
N LEU A 250 -7.43 -4.46 -5.01
CA LEU A 250 -6.20 -4.27 -4.25
C LEU A 250 -5.35 -5.55 -4.27
N GLN A 251 -5.95 -6.70 -3.95
CA GLN A 251 -5.28 -8.00 -3.99
C GLN A 251 -4.73 -8.33 -5.39
N THR A 252 -5.50 -8.05 -6.45
CA THR A 252 -5.05 -8.30 -7.83
C THR A 252 -3.88 -7.41 -8.21
N ARG A 253 -3.91 -6.13 -7.83
CA ARG A 253 -2.82 -5.18 -8.10
C ARG A 253 -1.56 -5.48 -7.32
N GLN A 254 -1.72 -5.89 -6.06
CA GLN A 254 -0.62 -6.35 -5.21
C GLN A 254 0.17 -7.47 -5.89
N ARG A 255 -0.54 -8.48 -6.44
CA ARG A 255 0.08 -9.59 -7.20
C ARG A 255 0.85 -9.09 -8.42
N LYS A 256 0.37 -8.06 -9.11
CA LYS A 256 1.05 -7.47 -10.27
C LYS A 256 2.30 -6.68 -9.90
N VAL A 257 2.23 -5.85 -8.84
CA VAL A 257 3.37 -5.02 -8.39
C VAL A 257 4.52 -5.91 -7.92
N LEU A 258 4.22 -6.96 -7.15
CA LEU A 258 5.19 -7.96 -6.74
C LEU A 258 5.78 -8.74 -7.93
N GLY A 259 5.04 -8.85 -9.04
CA GLY A 259 5.56 -9.38 -10.31
C GLY A 259 6.48 -8.42 -11.07
N PHE A 260 6.37 -7.10 -10.88
CA PHE A 260 7.16 -6.06 -11.56
C PHE A 260 8.51 -5.78 -10.91
N ALA A 261 8.68 -6.03 -9.61
CA ALA A 261 9.97 -5.91 -8.92
C ALA A 261 11.04 -6.94 -9.39
N ARG A 262 10.70 -7.79 -10.37
CA ARG A 262 11.51 -8.93 -10.84
C ARG A 262 12.00 -8.82 -12.30
N ARG A 263 12.10 -7.60 -12.85
CA ARG A 263 12.74 -7.35 -14.16
C ARG A 263 14.06 -6.64 -14.03
#